data_AF-A0A7V2NCF0-F1
#
_entry.id   AF-A0A7V2NCF0-F1
#
_cell.length_a   1.000
_cell.length_b   1.000
_cell.length_c   1.000
_cell.angle_alpha   90.00
_cell.angle_beta   90.00
_cell.angle_gamma   90.00
#
_symmetry.space_group_name_H-M   'P 1'
#
loop_
_entity.id
_entity.type
_entity.pdbx_description
1 polymer ?
#
loop_
_entity_poly.entity_id
_entity_poly.type
_entity_poly.pdbx_seq_one_letter_code
_entity_poly.pdbx_strand_id
1 'polypeptide(L)'
;MDKLDIDRIVFLGRTYAEYMDIFDLDDTLLTKGPVLDCAAGSSSFTAEARQKGFDVSACDVMYGQNSFDLFKKGQEDIRHVFKKFDEAAHQYKWGYYTDKEHVMGLRKKAFGGFIKDLVRNKKSGIYREAELPKLPYPDNAFELVLSGHFLFLYGDRLDRDFHMKCLEELIRVSANE
;
A
#
# COMPACT_ATOMS: atom_id res chain seq x y z
N MET A 1 21.90 -9.13 12.70
CA MET A 1 20.70 -8.30 12.52
C MET A 1 20.46 -8.33 11.04
N ASP A 2 19.87 -9.43 10.57
CA ASP A 2 19.89 -9.78 9.15
C ASP A 2 18.74 -9.04 8.49
N LYS A 3 18.97 -7.74 8.30
CA LYS A 3 18.06 -6.86 7.58
C LYS A 3 18.12 -7.27 6.12
N LEU A 4 16.97 -7.35 5.45
CA LEU A 4 16.98 -7.27 4.00
C LEU A 4 17.77 -6.02 3.63
N ASP A 5 18.83 -6.20 2.85
CA ASP A 5 19.57 -5.10 2.26
C ASP A 5 18.73 -4.51 1.11
N ILE A 6 17.72 -3.71 1.47
CA ILE A 6 16.76 -3.12 0.54
C ILE A 6 17.25 -1.73 0.15
N ASP A 7 18.26 -1.56 -0.69
CA ASP A 7 18.80 -0.23 -1.11
C ASP A 7 17.78 0.78 -1.71
N ARG A 8 16.48 0.46 -1.74
CA ARG A 8 15.38 1.33 -2.18
C ARG A 8 14.06 1.02 -1.47
N ILE A 9 13.16 1.99 -1.31
CA ILE A 9 11.77 1.67 -0.93
C ILE A 9 11.14 0.85 -2.07
N VAL A 10 10.72 -0.38 -1.78
CA VAL A 10 10.16 -1.30 -2.78
C VAL A 10 8.69 -0.98 -3.06
N PHE A 11 8.32 -0.97 -4.34
CA PHE A 11 6.95 -0.73 -4.79
C PHE A 11 6.14 -2.03 -4.78
N LEU A 12 5.82 -2.50 -3.57
CA LEU A 12 5.23 -3.81 -3.32
C LEU A 12 3.91 -3.71 -2.56
N GLY A 13 2.86 -4.32 -3.08
CA GLY A 13 1.52 -4.27 -2.52
C GLY A 13 1.08 -5.48 -1.70
N ARG A 14 -0.13 -5.37 -1.15
CA ARG A 14 -0.92 -6.43 -0.53
C ARG A 14 -2.28 -6.56 -1.20
N THR A 15 -2.87 -7.74 -1.06
CA THR A 15 -4.24 -8.01 -1.53
C THR A 15 -5.29 -7.42 -0.59
N TYR A 16 -6.54 -7.32 -1.05
CA TYR A 16 -7.66 -6.93 -0.20
C TYR A 16 -7.77 -7.81 1.06
N ALA A 17 -7.73 -9.13 0.89
CA ALA A 17 -7.80 -10.07 2.01
C ALA A 17 -6.69 -9.81 3.03
N GLU A 18 -5.45 -9.61 2.57
CA GLU A 18 -4.35 -9.24 3.46
C GLU A 18 -4.59 -7.92 4.20
N TYR A 19 -5.18 -6.91 3.55
CA TYR A 19 -5.53 -5.65 4.23
C TYR A 19 -6.61 -5.85 5.29
N MET A 20 -7.66 -6.63 5.00
CA MET A 20 -8.70 -6.94 5.99
C MET A 20 -8.09 -7.61 7.23
N ASP A 21 -7.18 -8.56 7.04
CA ASP A 21 -6.52 -9.28 8.14
C ASP A 21 -5.49 -8.42 8.89
N ILE A 22 -4.76 -7.54 8.19
CA ILE A 22 -3.70 -6.70 8.79
C ILE A 22 -4.28 -5.59 9.66
N PHE A 23 -5.35 -4.96 9.17
CA PHE A 23 -5.98 -3.82 9.82
C PHE A 23 -7.20 -4.20 10.66
N ASP A 24 -7.53 -5.51 10.74
CA ASP A 24 -8.73 -6.03 11.41
C ASP A 24 -10.00 -5.32 10.91
N LEU A 25 -10.09 -5.15 9.59
CA LEU A 25 -11.21 -4.48 8.95
C LEU A 25 -12.34 -5.47 8.67
N ASP A 26 -13.55 -4.93 8.64
CA ASP A 26 -14.71 -5.57 8.04
C ASP A 26 -15.37 -4.63 7.03
N ASP A 27 -16.28 -5.20 6.24
CA ASP A 27 -17.01 -4.44 5.22
C ASP A 27 -17.85 -3.30 5.84
N THR A 28 -18.25 -3.38 7.11
CA THR A 28 -19.04 -2.33 7.77
C THR A 28 -18.23 -1.05 7.96
N LEU A 29 -16.94 -1.16 8.31
CA LEU A 29 -16.04 -0.01 8.38
C LEU A 29 -15.88 0.68 7.03
N LEU A 30 -15.76 -0.10 5.95
CA LEU A 30 -15.62 0.42 4.58
C LEU A 30 -16.90 1.08 4.05
N THR A 31 -18.07 0.79 4.62
CA THR A 31 -19.33 1.46 4.24
C THR A 31 -19.53 2.84 4.86
N LYS A 32 -18.74 3.21 5.88
CA LYS A 32 -18.95 4.47 6.62
C LYS A 32 -18.64 5.71 5.80
N GLY A 33 -17.77 5.62 4.80
CA GLY A 33 -17.42 6.76 3.96
C GLY A 33 -16.18 6.53 3.11
N PRO A 34 -15.64 7.60 2.52
CA PRO A 34 -14.46 7.53 1.68
C PRO A 34 -13.26 6.99 2.45
N VAL A 35 -12.56 6.02 1.86
CA VAL A 35 -11.35 5.41 2.42
C VAL A 35 -10.13 5.84 1.59
N LEU A 36 -9.04 6.19 2.27
CA LEU A 36 -7.73 6.45 1.64
C LEU A 36 -6.73 5.34 2.01
N ASP A 37 -6.08 4.76 1.01
CA ASP A 37 -4.87 3.93 1.17
C ASP A 37 -3.61 4.77 0.92
N CYS A 38 -2.74 4.94 1.92
CA CYS A 38 -1.60 5.87 1.89
C CYS A 38 -0.38 5.37 2.72
N ALA A 39 0.83 5.23 2.20
CA ALA A 39 1.20 5.13 0.79
C ALA A 39 0.85 3.73 0.28
N ALA A 40 -0.01 3.65 -0.74
CA ALA A 40 -0.64 2.41 -1.16
C ALA A 40 0.30 1.45 -1.92
N GLY A 41 1.39 1.96 -2.49
CA GLY A 41 2.28 1.17 -3.34
C GLY A 41 1.53 0.49 -4.49
N SER A 42 1.79 -0.80 -4.66
CA SER A 42 1.11 -1.63 -5.67
C SER A 42 0.01 -2.54 -5.10
N SER A 43 -0.62 -2.14 -4.00
CA SER A 43 -1.70 -2.91 -3.37
C SER A 43 -2.94 -3.00 -4.28
N SER A 44 -3.57 -4.18 -4.30
CA SER A 44 -4.86 -4.35 -4.98
C SER A 44 -6.06 -4.04 -4.10
N PHE A 45 -5.85 -3.67 -2.83
CA PHE A 45 -6.92 -3.31 -1.90
C PHE A 45 -7.92 -2.33 -2.52
N THR A 46 -7.47 -1.17 -3.02
CA THR A 46 -8.33 -0.17 -3.67
C THR A 46 -9.09 -0.77 -4.86
N ALA A 47 -8.39 -1.51 -5.73
CA ALA A 47 -9.01 -2.11 -6.92
C ALA A 47 -10.10 -3.12 -6.57
N GLU A 48 -9.86 -3.98 -5.58
CA GLU A 48 -10.78 -5.03 -5.12
C GLU A 48 -11.93 -4.44 -4.29
N ALA A 49 -11.66 -3.47 -3.40
CA ALA A 49 -12.68 -2.80 -2.59
C ALA A 49 -13.68 -2.03 -3.48
N ARG A 50 -13.19 -1.34 -4.51
CA ARG A 50 -14.05 -0.64 -5.47
C ARG A 50 -14.90 -1.59 -6.31
N GLN A 51 -14.38 -2.76 -6.66
CA GLN A 51 -15.18 -3.81 -7.32
C GLN A 51 -16.32 -4.32 -6.44
N LYS A 52 -16.20 -4.19 -5.11
CA LYS A 52 -17.24 -4.50 -4.13
C LYS A 52 -18.20 -3.32 -3.89
N GLY A 53 -17.96 -2.15 -4.49
CA GLY A 53 -18.82 -0.98 -4.39
C GLY A 53 -18.41 0.03 -3.30
N PHE A 54 -17.26 -0.16 -2.64
CA PHE A 54 -16.77 0.80 -1.64
C PHE A 54 -16.12 2.03 -2.29
N ASP A 55 -16.25 3.18 -1.64
CA ASP A 55 -15.61 4.42 -2.06
C ASP A 55 -14.18 4.48 -1.53
N VAL A 56 -13.27 3.86 -2.28
CA VAL A 56 -11.85 3.80 -1.92
C VAL A 56 -11.02 4.52 -2.97
N SER A 57 -10.05 5.29 -2.48
CA SER A 57 -8.99 5.93 -3.27
C SER A 57 -7.62 5.57 -2.70
N ALA A 58 -6.57 5.81 -3.48
CA ALA A 58 -5.20 5.51 -3.09
C ALA A 58 -4.26 6.64 -3.49
N CYS A 59 -3.23 6.84 -2.69
CA CYS A 59 -2.13 7.71 -3.06
C CYS A 59 -0.76 7.09 -2.81
N ASP A 60 0.19 7.46 -3.67
CA ASP A 60 1.58 7.06 -3.58
C ASP A 60 2.42 8.01 -4.43
N VAL A 61 3.66 8.30 -4.01
CA VAL A 61 4.59 9.16 -4.73
C VAL A 61 4.88 8.64 -6.14
N MET A 62 4.73 7.33 -6.34
CA MET A 62 4.95 6.67 -7.62
C MET A 62 3.83 6.93 -8.64
N TYR A 63 2.62 7.33 -8.21
CA TYR A 63 1.46 7.41 -9.12
C TYR A 63 1.52 8.56 -10.14
N GLY A 64 2.47 9.47 -10.03
CA GLY A 64 2.78 10.47 -11.07
C GLY A 64 3.47 9.88 -12.30
N GLN A 65 4.07 8.70 -12.16
CA GLN A 65 4.76 8.03 -13.26
C GLN A 65 3.76 7.45 -14.26
N ASN A 66 4.21 7.28 -15.51
CA ASN A 66 3.36 6.61 -16.50
C ASN A 66 3.20 5.12 -16.15
N SER A 67 2.06 4.56 -16.55
CA SER A 67 1.68 3.18 -16.20
C SER A 67 2.65 2.12 -16.72
N PHE A 68 3.39 2.39 -17.80
CA PHE A 68 4.37 1.45 -18.35
C PHE A 68 5.62 1.37 -17.48
N ASP A 69 6.13 2.51 -17.01
CA ASP A 69 7.27 2.55 -16.10
C ASP A 69 6.92 1.98 -14.72
N LEU A 70 5.73 2.28 -14.20
CA LEU A 70 5.20 1.63 -13.00
C LEU A 70 5.10 0.11 -13.16
N PHE A 71 4.64 -0.34 -14.33
CA PHE A 71 4.56 -1.77 -14.61
C PHE A 71 5.94 -2.44 -14.62
N LYS A 72 6.95 -1.79 -15.22
CA LYS A 72 8.33 -2.28 -15.21
C LYS A 72 8.90 -2.32 -13.79
N LYS A 73 8.79 -1.22 -13.05
CA LYS A 73 9.30 -1.12 -11.67
C LYS A 73 8.66 -2.17 -10.76
N GLY A 74 7.34 -2.34 -10.80
CA GLY A 74 6.68 -3.35 -9.98
C GLY A 74 7.14 -4.78 -10.29
N GLN A 75 7.36 -5.11 -11.57
CA GLN A 75 7.96 -6.40 -11.92
C GLN A 75 9.39 -6.56 -11.41
N GLU A 76 10.21 -5.51 -11.51
CA GLU A 76 11.58 -5.52 -11.00
C GLU A 76 11.63 -5.65 -9.48
N ASP A 77 10.77 -4.94 -8.76
CA ASP A 77 10.64 -5.03 -7.30
C ASP A 77 10.17 -6.41 -6.84
N ILE A 78 9.19 -7.02 -7.53
CA ILE A 78 8.78 -8.40 -7.25
C ILE A 78 9.94 -9.39 -7.49
N ARG A 79 10.70 -9.24 -8.58
CA ARG A 79 11.88 -10.10 -8.84
C ARG A 79 12.97 -9.90 -7.78
N HIS A 80 13.19 -8.66 -7.35
CA HIS A 80 14.17 -8.35 -6.32
C HIS A 80 13.78 -8.99 -4.99
N VAL A 81 12.52 -8.80 -4.55
CA VAL A 81 11.98 -9.41 -3.33
C VAL A 81 12.06 -10.94 -3.39
N PHE A 82 11.75 -11.56 -4.54
CA PHE A 82 11.88 -13.02 -4.71
C PHE A 82 13.31 -13.52 -4.44
N LYS A 83 14.31 -12.83 -5.00
CA LYS A 83 15.73 -13.20 -4.85
C LYS A 83 16.22 -13.03 -3.41
N LYS A 84 15.75 -11.99 -2.74
CA LYS A 84 16.12 -11.64 -1.36
C LYS A 84 15.23 -12.25 -0.30
N PHE A 85 14.24 -13.04 -0.71
CA PHE A 85 13.20 -13.54 0.18
C PHE A 85 13.76 -14.35 1.35
N ASP A 86 14.75 -15.20 1.10
CA ASP A 86 15.21 -16.16 2.11
C ASP A 86 15.96 -15.44 3.25
N GLU A 87 16.61 -14.31 2.94
CA GLU A 87 17.22 -13.39 3.92
C GLU A 87 16.12 -12.75 4.81
N ALA A 88 14.94 -12.52 4.24
CA ALA A 88 13.78 -11.90 4.88
C ALA A 88 12.83 -12.86 5.58
N ALA A 89 12.98 -14.17 5.36
CA ALA A 89 11.93 -15.15 5.64
C ALA A 89 11.46 -15.11 7.10
N HIS A 90 12.37 -14.82 8.02
CA HIS A 90 12.08 -14.67 9.45
C HIS A 90 11.11 -13.52 9.80
N GLN A 91 10.89 -12.57 8.89
CA GLN A 91 9.97 -11.43 9.07
C GLN A 91 8.52 -11.76 8.68
N TYR A 92 8.28 -12.94 8.08
CA TYR A 92 6.95 -13.36 7.65
C TYR A 92 6.23 -14.19 8.72
N LYS A 93 4.90 -14.06 8.76
CA LYS A 93 4.02 -14.84 9.65
C LYS A 93 3.69 -16.20 9.02
N TRP A 94 4.47 -17.23 9.35
CA TRP A 94 4.35 -18.59 8.79
C TRP A 94 3.11 -19.40 9.21
N GLY A 95 2.24 -18.83 10.05
CA GLY A 95 0.89 -19.35 10.29
C GLY A 95 -0.17 -18.75 9.36
N TYR A 96 0.15 -17.65 8.67
CA TYR A 96 -0.71 -17.01 7.68
C TYR A 96 -0.28 -17.37 6.26
N TYR A 97 1.03 -17.29 6.01
CA TYR A 97 1.62 -17.71 4.74
C TYR A 97 2.12 -19.15 4.85
N THR A 98 1.81 -20.00 3.85
CA THR A 98 2.27 -21.40 3.82
C THR A 98 3.74 -21.53 3.47
N ASP A 99 4.20 -20.79 2.46
CA ASP A 99 5.54 -20.88 1.91
C ASP A 99 5.87 -19.62 1.07
N LYS A 100 7.10 -19.57 0.58
CA LYS A 100 7.61 -18.50 -0.30
C LYS A 100 6.76 -18.33 -1.56
N GLU A 101 6.34 -19.40 -2.20
CA GLU A 101 5.54 -19.33 -3.42
C GLU A 101 4.16 -18.75 -3.15
N HIS A 102 3.54 -19.07 -2.01
CA HIS A 102 2.29 -18.44 -1.58
C HIS A 102 2.45 -16.93 -1.40
N VAL A 103 3.48 -16.48 -0.68
CA VAL A 103 3.75 -15.04 -0.53
C VAL A 103 3.92 -14.38 -1.90
N MET A 104 4.77 -14.95 -2.75
CA MET A 104 5.10 -14.36 -4.04
C MET A 104 3.91 -14.40 -5.01
N GLY A 105 3.05 -15.41 -4.90
CA GLY A 105 1.76 -15.48 -5.58
C GLY A 105 0.84 -14.33 -5.18
N LEU A 106 0.74 -14.02 -3.88
CA LEU A 106 -0.03 -12.88 -3.39
C LEU A 106 0.55 -11.53 -3.87
N ARG A 107 1.87 -11.35 -3.88
CA ARG A 107 2.51 -10.13 -4.43
C ARG A 107 2.20 -9.93 -5.92
N LYS A 108 2.28 -11.00 -6.71
CA LYS A 108 1.93 -10.98 -8.14
C LYS A 108 0.44 -10.69 -8.35
N LYS A 109 -0.43 -11.30 -7.54
CA LYS A 109 -1.89 -11.06 -7.57
C LYS A 109 -2.21 -9.60 -7.27
N ALA A 110 -1.64 -9.06 -6.19
CA ALA A 110 -1.85 -7.67 -5.79
C ALA A 110 -1.41 -6.71 -6.89
N PHE A 111 -0.17 -6.86 -7.37
CA PHE A 111 0.36 -6.00 -8.43
C PHE A 111 -0.45 -6.08 -9.74
N GLY A 112 -0.88 -7.30 -10.13
CA GLY A 112 -1.69 -7.50 -11.33
C GLY A 112 -3.08 -6.84 -11.23
N GLY A 113 -3.72 -6.93 -10.06
CA GLY A 113 -4.98 -6.25 -9.79
C GLY A 113 -4.84 -4.73 -9.82
N PHE A 114 -3.84 -4.22 -9.10
CA PHE A 114 -3.48 -2.81 -9.06
C PHE A 114 -3.26 -2.23 -10.46
N ILE A 115 -2.33 -2.79 -11.25
CA ILE A 115 -1.93 -2.16 -12.50
C ILE A 115 -3.07 -2.15 -13.53
N LYS A 116 -3.90 -3.20 -13.52
CA LYS A 116 -5.07 -3.29 -14.39
C LYS A 116 -6.09 -2.21 -14.04
N ASP A 117 -6.32 -1.98 -12.76
CA ASP A 117 -7.26 -0.96 -12.31
C ASP A 117 -6.72 0.45 -12.54
N LEU A 118 -5.45 0.71 -12.21
CA LEU A 118 -4.76 1.98 -12.48
C LEU A 118 -4.89 2.40 -13.94
N VAL A 119 -4.63 1.48 -14.89
CA VAL A 119 -4.72 1.78 -16.33
C VAL A 119 -6.15 2.13 -16.74
N ARG A 120 -7.15 1.40 -16.22
CA ARG A 120 -8.57 1.67 -16.49
C ARG A 120 -9.02 3.01 -15.93
N ASN A 121 -8.50 3.38 -14.77
CA ASN A 121 -8.95 4.51 -13.96
C ASN A 121 -8.00 5.71 -14.00
N LYS A 122 -7.04 5.76 -14.94
CA LYS A 122 -5.96 6.76 -14.96
C LYS A 122 -6.43 8.23 -14.88
N LYS A 123 -7.63 8.55 -15.37
CA LYS A 123 -8.18 9.93 -15.39
C LYS A 123 -9.25 10.20 -14.33
N SER A 124 -9.54 9.23 -13.47
CA SER A 124 -10.63 9.30 -12.49
C SER A 124 -10.29 10.03 -11.20
N GLY A 125 -9.00 10.20 -10.91
CA GLY A 125 -8.52 10.70 -9.60
C GLY A 125 -8.46 9.63 -8.49
N ILE A 126 -8.85 8.37 -8.77
CA ILE A 126 -8.81 7.25 -7.80
C ILE A 126 -7.39 6.99 -7.29
N TYR A 127 -6.41 7.04 -8.19
CA TYR A 127 -4.99 6.91 -7.89
C TYR A 127 -4.34 8.27 -8.04
N ARG A 128 -3.85 8.84 -6.94
CA ARG A 128 -3.27 10.18 -6.91
C ARG A 128 -1.80 10.16 -6.51
N GLU A 129 -0.98 10.91 -7.23
CA GLU A 129 0.37 11.21 -6.78
C GLU A 129 0.32 12.06 -5.50
N ALA A 130 0.87 11.54 -4.42
CA ALA A 130 1.03 12.26 -3.16
C ALA A 130 2.16 11.65 -2.34
N GLU A 131 2.78 12.45 -1.49
CA GLU A 131 3.91 12.04 -0.67
C GLU A 131 3.67 12.46 0.79
N LEU A 132 3.87 11.54 1.72
CA LEU A 132 3.90 11.88 3.13
C LEU A 132 5.17 12.70 3.46
N PRO A 133 5.09 13.71 4.33
CA PRO A 133 3.98 14.03 5.23
C PRO A 133 3.08 15.17 4.72
N LYS A 134 2.87 15.34 3.40
CA LYS A 134 2.00 16.40 2.87
C LYS A 134 1.09 15.89 1.76
N LEU A 135 -0.14 15.57 2.14
CA LEU A 135 -1.17 15.05 1.28
C LEU A 135 -2.04 16.18 0.71
N PRO A 136 -2.41 16.09 -0.58
CA PRO A 136 -3.15 17.14 -1.28
C PRO A 136 -4.67 17.01 -1.06
N TYR A 137 -5.09 16.68 0.16
CA TYR A 137 -6.49 16.51 0.55
C TYR A 137 -6.88 17.54 1.63
N PRO A 138 -8.14 18.01 1.63
CA PRO A 138 -8.67 18.82 2.73
C PRO A 138 -8.63 18.09 4.07
N ASP A 139 -8.81 18.85 5.15
CA ASP A 139 -9.01 18.28 6.49
C ASP A 139 -10.30 17.45 6.52
N ASN A 140 -10.30 16.33 7.26
CA ASN A 140 -11.45 15.45 7.44
C ASN A 140 -12.07 14.94 6.11
N ALA A 141 -11.25 14.72 5.08
CA ALA A 141 -11.70 14.30 3.76
C ALA A 141 -12.10 12.81 3.69
N PHE A 142 -11.59 11.99 4.62
CA PHE A 142 -11.79 10.54 4.64
C PHE A 142 -12.34 10.07 5.98
N GLU A 143 -13.19 9.06 5.93
CA GLU A 143 -13.71 8.41 7.13
C GLU A 143 -12.71 7.40 7.71
N LEU A 144 -11.83 6.86 6.86
CA LEU A 144 -10.80 5.89 7.22
C LEU A 144 -9.55 6.13 6.39
N VAL A 145 -8.39 6.17 7.03
CA VAL A 145 -7.08 6.36 6.39
C VAL A 145 -6.17 5.20 6.78
N LEU A 146 -5.88 4.34 5.80
CA LEU A 146 -5.04 3.17 5.99
C LEU A 146 -3.59 3.49 5.63
N SER A 147 -2.70 3.35 6.61
CA SER A 147 -1.24 3.41 6.38
C SER A 147 -0.56 2.16 6.89
N GLY A 148 -0.02 1.38 5.95
CA GLY A 148 0.62 0.10 6.26
C GLY A 148 2.13 0.20 6.28
N HIS A 149 2.76 -0.72 5.55
CA HIS A 149 4.17 -1.09 5.66
C HIS A 149 5.19 0.05 5.52
N PHE A 150 4.90 1.14 4.80
CA PHE A 150 5.85 2.23 4.58
C PHE A 150 6.36 2.84 5.90
N LEU A 151 5.46 3.14 6.83
CA LEU A 151 5.83 3.76 8.12
C LEU A 151 6.43 2.76 9.14
N PHE A 152 6.46 1.45 8.83
CA PHE A 152 6.90 0.44 9.80
C PHE A 152 8.13 -0.35 9.33
N LEU A 153 8.34 -0.52 8.03
CA LEU A 153 9.46 -1.30 7.50
C LEU A 153 10.77 -0.50 7.42
N TYR A 154 10.71 0.83 7.32
CA TYR A 154 11.87 1.68 7.05
C TYR A 154 12.24 2.57 8.23
N GLY A 155 11.93 2.14 9.47
CA GLY A 155 12.21 2.91 10.69
C GLY A 155 13.70 3.17 10.98
N ASP A 156 14.61 2.48 10.27
CA ASP A 156 16.05 2.77 10.32
C ASP A 156 16.49 3.87 9.35
N ARG A 157 15.58 4.34 8.47
CA ARG A 157 15.80 5.40 7.47
C ARG A 157 14.91 6.60 7.70
N LEU A 158 13.72 6.35 8.22
CA LEU A 158 12.73 7.36 8.56
C LEU A 158 12.94 7.70 10.04
N ASP A 159 13.32 8.93 10.34
CA ASP A 159 13.51 9.36 11.73
C ASP A 159 12.17 9.56 12.45
N ARG A 160 12.22 9.73 13.77
CA ARG A 160 11.03 9.91 14.60
C ARG A 160 10.21 11.14 14.17
N ASP A 161 10.86 12.23 13.79
CA ASP A 161 10.17 13.48 13.45
C ASP A 161 9.41 13.34 12.13
N PHE A 162 9.95 12.58 11.17
CA PHE A 162 9.25 12.20 9.96
C PHE A 162 7.98 11.38 10.27
N HIS A 163 8.09 10.36 11.13
CA HIS A 163 6.93 9.57 11.53
C HIS A 163 5.84 10.42 12.19
N MET A 164 6.23 11.32 13.10
CA MET A 164 5.28 12.23 13.76
C MET A 164 4.54 13.09 12.75
N LYS A 165 5.24 13.71 11.80
CA LYS A 165 4.62 14.51 10.73
C LYS A 165 3.69 13.68 9.85
N CYS A 166 4.05 12.43 9.55
CA CYS A 166 3.19 11.54 8.79
C CYS A 166 1.90 11.24 9.55
N LEU A 167 1.99 10.91 10.83
CA LEU A 167 0.81 10.63 11.66
C LEU A 167 -0.08 11.86 11.81
N GLU A 168 0.49 13.04 12.06
CA GLU A 168 -0.25 14.31 12.09
C GLU A 168 -0.99 14.56 10.77
N GLU A 169 -0.35 14.29 9.64
CA GLU A 169 -0.95 14.48 8.32
C GLU A 169 -2.06 13.45 8.01
N LEU A 170 -1.88 12.19 8.40
CA LEU A 170 -2.90 11.15 8.26
C LEU A 170 -4.13 11.48 9.12
N ILE A 171 -3.92 11.92 10.37
CA ILE A 171 -4.99 12.38 11.26
C ILE A 171 -5.70 13.60 10.66
N ARG A 172 -4.96 14.58 10.12
CA ARG A 172 -5.55 15.79 9.52
C ARG A 172 -6.57 15.47 8.43
N VAL A 173 -6.27 14.51 7.56
CA VAL A 173 -7.16 14.15 6.44
C VAL A 173 -8.25 13.14 6.84
N SER A 174 -8.16 12.56 8.03
CA SER A 174 -9.16 11.67 8.62
C SER A 174 -10.21 12.44 9.43
N ALA A 175 -11.46 11.98 9.44
CA ALA A 175 -12.57 12.67 10.11
C ALA A 175 -12.88 12.12 11.51
N ASN A 176 -12.87 10.79 11.70
CA ASN A 176 -13.48 10.11 12.85
C ASN A 176 -12.67 8.92 13.39
N GLU A 177 -11.36 8.87 13.14
CA GLU A 177 -10.45 7.80 13.63
C GLU A 177 -9.90 8.03 15.05
#